data_AF-A0A2D8ZMY1-F1
#
_entry.id   AF-A0A2D8ZMY1-F1
#
_cell.length_a   1.000
_cell.length_b   1.000
_cell.length_c   1.000
_cell.angle_alpha   90.00
_cell.angle_beta   90.00
_cell.angle_gamma   90.00
#
_symmetry.space_group_name_H-M   'P 1'
#
loop_
_entity.id
_entity.type
_entity.pdbx_description
1 polymer ?
#
loop_
_entity_poly.entity_id
_entity_poly.type
_entity_poly.pdbx_seq_one_letter_code
_entity_poly.pdbx_strand_id
1 'polypeptide(L)' 'MPSRRTISEEEIEDGLNVVAQLIDRYGDVYWPVFERLERELEDRRSRSLRVRARLARGKHDEISIDVSS' A
#
# COMPACT_ATOMS: atom_id res chain seq x y z
N MET A 1 6.39 -18.33 -19.85
CA MET A 1 5.79 -18.09 -18.53
C MET A 1 5.54 -16.59 -18.42
N PRO A 2 4.29 -16.11 -18.24
CA PRO A 2 4.09 -14.68 -18.06
C PRO A 2 4.81 -14.25 -16.77
N SER A 3 5.69 -13.26 -16.88
CA SER A 3 6.38 -12.67 -15.73
C SER A 3 5.35 -12.19 -14.72
N ARG A 4 5.44 -12.66 -13.47
CA ARG A 4 4.53 -12.27 -12.39
C ARG A 4 4.78 -10.80 -12.05
N ARG A 5 4.12 -9.89 -12.78
CA ARG A 5 4.13 -8.46 -12.48
C ARG A 5 3.45 -8.23 -11.13
N THR A 6 4.09 -7.47 -10.26
CA THR A 6 3.49 -6.99 -9.02
C THR A 6 2.52 -5.87 -9.36
N ILE A 7 1.26 -6.01 -8.95
CA ILE A 7 0.26 -4.95 -9.04
C ILE A 7 0.72 -3.77 -8.17
N SER A 8 0.61 -2.53 -8.64
CA SER A 8 0.94 -1.32 -7.88
C SER A 8 -0.17 -0.94 -6.89
N GLU A 9 0.09 0.05 -6.01
CA GLU A 9 -0.98 0.62 -5.17
C GLU A 9 -2.02 1.37 -6.01
N GLU A 10 -1.58 2.10 -7.03
CA GLU A 10 -2.43 2.84 -7.98
C GLU A 10 -3.37 1.89 -8.75
N GLU A 11 -2.85 0.75 -9.24
CA GLU A 11 -3.67 -0.27 -9.91
C GLU A 11 -4.73 -0.87 -8.96
N ILE A 12 -4.50 -0.87 -7.63
CA ILE A 12 -5.50 -1.30 -6.64
C ILE A 12 -6.55 -0.20 -6.42
N GLU A 13 -6.14 1.08 -6.36
CA GLU A 13 -7.07 2.21 -6.27
C GLU A 13 -7.98 2.30 -7.50
N ASP A 14 -7.45 2.08 -8.69
CA ASP A 14 -8.24 1.98 -9.92
C ASP A 14 -9.26 0.84 -9.83
N GLY A 15 -8.85 -0.31 -9.30
CA GLY A 15 -9.74 -1.43 -9.02
C GLY A 15 -10.87 -1.07 -8.05
N LEU A 16 -10.57 -0.34 -6.98
CA LEU A 16 -11.58 0.15 -6.03
C LEU A 16 -12.60 1.06 -6.72
N ASN A 17 -12.14 1.98 -7.58
CA ASN A 17 -13.01 2.87 -8.35
C ASN A 17 -13.96 2.11 -9.28
N VAL A 18 -13.48 1.03 -9.90
CA VAL A 18 -14.32 0.16 -10.74
C VAL A 18 -15.35 -0.58 -9.90
N VAL A 19 -14.95 -1.18 -8.78
CA VAL A 19 -15.87 -1.96 -7.94
C VAL A 19 -16.91 -1.06 -7.27
N ALA A 20 -16.55 0.18 -6.88
CA ALA A 20 -17.51 1.16 -6.38
C ALA A 20 -18.64 1.44 -7.38
N GLN A 21 -18.30 1.59 -8.67
CA GLN A 21 -19.31 1.75 -9.73
C GLN A 21 -20.20 0.51 -9.89
N LEU A 22 -19.67 -0.69 -9.64
CA LEU A 22 -20.46 -1.92 -9.66
C LEU A 22 -21.41 -2.00 -8.45
N ILE A 23 -20.96 -1.61 -7.26
CA ILE A 23 -21.81 -1.53 -6.07
C ILE A 23 -22.94 -0.53 -6.29
N ASP A 24 -22.63 0.66 -6.79
CA ASP A 24 -23.64 1.70 -7.07
C ASP A 24 -24.71 1.20 -8.05
N ARG A 25 -24.29 0.44 -9.07
CA ARG A 25 -25.20 -0.07 -10.12
C ARG A 25 -25.98 -1.33 -9.74
N TYR A 26 -25.37 -2.24 -9.01
CA TYR A 26 -25.88 -3.61 -8.82
C TYR A 26 -26.05 -4.01 -7.35
N GLY A 27 -25.72 -3.11 -6.43
CA GLY A 27 -25.88 -3.32 -4.99
C GLY A 27 -24.86 -4.28 -4.39
N ASP A 28 -25.27 -4.90 -3.29
CA ASP A 28 -24.35 -5.38 -2.27
C ASP A 28 -23.47 -6.58 -2.64
N VAL A 29 -23.75 -7.24 -3.77
CA VAL A 29 -23.02 -8.44 -4.21
C VAL A 29 -21.52 -8.19 -4.44
N TYR A 30 -21.12 -6.93 -4.68
CA TYR A 30 -19.74 -6.54 -4.96
C TYR A 30 -18.95 -6.06 -3.73
N TRP A 31 -19.59 -5.86 -2.57
CA TRP A 31 -18.91 -5.48 -1.32
C TRP A 31 -17.73 -6.37 -0.94
N PRO A 32 -17.84 -7.72 -1.02
CA PRO A 32 -16.71 -8.58 -0.61
C PRO A 32 -15.43 -8.35 -1.42
N VAL A 33 -15.56 -7.91 -2.68
CA VAL A 33 -14.40 -7.58 -3.53
C VAL A 33 -13.83 -6.23 -3.12
N PHE A 34 -14.69 -5.24 -2.90
CA PHE A 34 -14.31 -3.90 -2.48
C PHE A 34 -13.51 -3.93 -1.17
N GLU A 35 -14.07 -4.56 -0.14
CA GLU A 35 -13.44 -4.68 1.19
C GLU A 35 -12.10 -5.41 1.13
N ARG A 36 -11.94 -6.35 0.20
CA ARG A 36 -10.69 -7.08 0.01
C ARG A 36 -9.61 -6.20 -0.59
N LEU A 37 -9.97 -5.35 -1.56
CA LEU A 37 -9.04 -4.39 -2.17
C LEU A 37 -8.63 -3.30 -1.17
N GLU A 38 -9.56 -2.79 -0.36
CA GLU A 38 -9.26 -1.83 0.70
C GLU A 38 -8.24 -2.40 1.69
N ARG A 39 -8.47 -3.64 2.14
CA ARG A 39 -7.57 -4.33 3.08
C ARG A 39 -6.17 -4.54 2.51
N GLU A 40 -6.09 -4.96 1.25
CA GLU A 40 -4.80 -5.16 0.58
C GLU A 40 -4.04 -3.84 0.42
N LEU A 41 -4.73 -2.74 0.08
CA LEU A 41 -4.13 -1.42 -0.05
C LEU A 41 -3.59 -0.92 1.29
N GLU A 42 -4.38 -1.05 2.36
CA GLU A 42 -3.98 -0.66 3.71
C GLU A 42 -2.76 -1.49 4.19
N ASP A 43 -2.79 -2.81 3.99
CA ASP A 43 -1.68 -3.69 4.34
C ASP A 43 -0.37 -3.28 3.66
N ARG A 44 -0.42 -2.90 2.38
CA ARG A 44 0.75 -2.46 1.63
C ARG A 44 1.29 -1.14 2.14
N ARG A 45 0.42 -0.16 2.35
CA ARG A 45 0.77 1.15 2.90
C ARG A 45 1.37 1.03 4.28
N SER A 46 0.77 0.22 5.15
CA SER A 46 1.27 -0.07 6.49
C SER A 46 2.66 -0.71 6.47
N ARG A 47 2.88 -1.72 5.62
CA ARG A 47 4.21 -2.34 5.44
C ARG A 47 5.25 -1.33 4.95
N SER A 48 4.90 -0.52 3.94
CA SER A 48 5.77 0.52 3.38
C SER A 48 6.14 1.57 4.44
N LEU A 49 5.16 2.05 5.21
CA LEU A 49 5.36 3.02 6.28
C LEU A 49 6.28 2.47 7.38
N ARG A 50 6.07 1.23 7.82
CA ARG A 50 6.91 0.58 8.84
C ARG A 50 8.37 0.46 8.39
N VAL A 51 8.61 0.09 7.13
CA VAL A 51 9.96 0.01 6.56
C VAL A 51 10.59 1.41 6.50
N ARG A 52 9.87 2.40 5.96
CA ARG A 52 10.36 3.80 5.88
C ARG A 52 10.69 4.36 7.26
N ALA A 53 9.84 4.13 8.25
CA ALA A 53 10.06 4.58 9.62
C ALA A 53 11.33 3.95 10.24
N ARG A 54 11.62 2.66 9.96
CA ARG A 54 12.83 2.00 10.45
C ARG A 54 14.10 2.56 9.78
N LEU A 55 14.05 2.81 8.48
CA LEU A 55 15.15 3.39 7.72
C LEU A 55 15.44 4.84 8.14
N ALA A 56 14.40 5.64 8.42
CA ALA A 56 14.56 7.00 8.89
C ALA A 56 15.26 7.08 10.25
N ARG A 57 14.95 6.15 11.17
CA ARG A 57 15.62 6.08 12.49
C ARG A 57 17.10 5.70 12.36
N GLY A 58 17.44 4.76 11.48
CA GLY A 58 18.83 4.35 11.27
C GLY A 58 19.72 5.48 10.71
N LYS A 59 19.17 6.35 9.85
CA LYS A 59 19.91 7.51 9.30
C LYS A 59 20.21 8.60 10.32
N HIS A 60 19.49 8.66 11.43
CA HIS A 60 19.75 9.62 12.51
C HIS A 60 20.92 9.20 13.41
N ASP A 61 21.27 7.91 13.47
CA ASP A 61 22.38 7.40 14.30
C ASP A 61 23.75 7.66 13.66
N GLU A 62 23.86 7.75 12.33
CA GLU A 62 25.15 7.95 11.63
C GLU A 62 25.67 9.39 11.68
N ILE A 63 24.83 10.38 11.96
CA ILE A 63 25.22 11.81 11.98
C ILE A 63 25.85 12.21 13.33
N SER A 64 25.73 11.38 14.37
CA SER A 64 26.21 11.71 15.72
C SER A 64 27.66 11.31 16.00
N ILE A 65 28.39 10.74 15.02
CA ILE A 65 29.76 10.22 15.22
C ILE A 65 30.85 11.21 14.75
N ASP A 66 30.51 12.27 14.01
CA ASP A 66 31.49 13.22 13.47
C ASP A 66 31.36 14.62 14.08
N VAL A 67 31.58 14.74 15.40
CA VAL A 67 32.07 15.98 16.03
C VAL A 67 33.02 15.58 17.15
N SER A 68 34.24 15.20 16.81
CA SER A 68 35.43 15.31 17.66
C SER A 68 36.67 14.98 16.83
N SER A 69 37.29 15.99 16.22
CA SER A 69 38.76 16.17 16.27
C SER A 69 39.17 17.55 15.76
#